data_AF-A0A229TIJ9-F1
#
_entry.id   AF-A0A229TIJ9-F1
#
_cell.length_a   1.000
_cell.length_b   1.000
_cell.length_c   1.000
_cell.angle_alpha   90.00
_cell.angle_beta   90.00
_cell.angle_gamma   90.00
#
_symmetry.space_group_name_H-M   'P 1'
#
loop_
_entity.id
_entity.type
_entity.pdbx_description
1 polymer ?
#
loop_
_entity_poly.entity_id
_entity_poly.type
_entity_poly.pdbx_seq_one_letter_code
_entity_poly.pdbx_strand_id
1 'polypeptide(L)' 'MIKRRLLRTPEVAEVLGISARTLTRYVKLGLLKPTETTLGGHYRWDLQDVRAQIAKLRRDHEAPSDDS' A
#
# COMPACT_ATOMS: atom_id res chain seq x y z
N MET A 1 -18.83 0.40 16.60
CA MET A 1 -18.25 -0.18 15.38
C MET A 1 -17.74 0.94 14.48
N ILE A 2 -16.43 1.16 14.40
CA ILE A 2 -15.85 2.20 13.54
C ILE A 2 -15.89 1.67 12.10
N LYS A 3 -16.68 2.30 11.23
CA LYS A 3 -16.68 1.98 9.79
C LYS A 3 -15.30 2.28 9.21
N ARG A 4 -14.62 1.26 8.68
CA ARG A 4 -13.40 1.47 7.90
C ARG A 4 -13.78 2.06 6.55
N ARG A 5 -13.36 3.30 6.31
CA ARG A 5 -13.55 3.97 5.03
C ARG A 5 -12.41 3.56 4.10
N LEU A 6 -12.76 2.99 2.94
CA LEU A 6 -11.81 2.78 1.88
C LEU A 6 -11.45 4.12 1.22
N LEU A 7 -10.16 4.38 1.14
CA LEU A 7 -9.58 5.59 0.54
C LEU A 7 -9.27 5.35 -0.94
N ARG A 8 -9.28 6.43 -1.71
CA ARG A 8 -8.78 6.48 -3.09
C ARG A 8 -7.26 6.58 -3.10
N THR A 9 -6.63 6.17 -4.18
CA THR A 9 -5.17 6.27 -4.37
C THR A 9 -4.58 7.65 -4.02
N PRO A 10 -5.13 8.81 -4.46
CA PRO A 10 -4.57 10.11 -4.07
C PRO A 10 -4.66 10.39 -2.57
N GLU A 11 -5.76 9.97 -1.92
CA GLU A 11 -5.96 10.17 -0.47
C GLU A 11 -4.94 9.36 0.33
N VAL A 12 -4.65 8.12 -0.06
CA VAL A 12 -3.60 7.32 0.59
C VAL A 12 -2.21 7.90 0.32
N ALA A 13 -1.96 8.32 -0.92
CA ALA A 13 -0.67 8.88 -1.30
C ALA A 13 -0.33 10.14 -0.48
N GLU A 14 -1.32 11.01 -0.26
CA GLU A 14 -1.22 12.17 0.62
C GLU A 14 -0.88 11.77 2.07
N VAL A 15 -1.60 10.80 2.62
CA VAL A 15 -1.35 10.29 3.99
C VAL A 15 0.05 9.67 4.14
N LEU A 16 0.57 9.06 3.07
CA LEU A 16 1.91 8.46 3.05
C LEU A 16 3.01 9.47 2.69
N GLY A 17 2.68 10.69 2.28
CA GLY A 17 3.65 11.67 1.80
C GLY A 17 4.34 11.28 0.49
N ILE A 18 3.67 10.51 -0.37
CA ILE A 18 4.21 10.07 -1.68
C ILE A 18 3.31 10.51 -2.83
N SER A 19 3.81 10.43 -4.06
CA SER A 19 2.95 10.66 -5.23
C SER A 19 2.01 9.48 -5.47
N ALA A 20 0.81 9.75 -6.00
CA ALA A 20 -0.12 8.70 -6.45
C ALA A 20 0.49 7.80 -7.53
N ARG A 21 1.42 8.33 -8.34
CA ARG A 21 2.19 7.57 -9.33
C ARG A 21 3.11 6.55 -8.65
N THR A 22 3.79 6.94 -7.56
CA THR A 22 4.64 6.04 -6.76
C THR A 22 3.80 4.90 -6.18
N LEU A 23 2.65 5.22 -5.59
CA LEU A 23 1.74 4.21 -5.04
C LEU A 23 1.27 3.22 -6.12
N THR A 24 0.87 3.73 -7.30
CA THR A 24 0.50 2.88 -8.45
C THR A 24 1.66 2.02 -8.93
N ARG A 25 2.90 2.54 -8.93
CA ARG A 25 4.08 1.77 -9.29
C ARG A 25 4.31 0.62 -8.31
N TYR A 26 4.12 0.83 -7.01
CA TYR A 26 4.24 -0.24 -6.02
C TYR A 26 3.20 -1.36 -6.25
N VAL A 27 1.99 -1.03 -6.68
CA VAL A 27 0.99 -2.03 -7.09
C VAL A 27 1.47 -2.82 -8.30
N LYS A 28 1.96 -2.14 -9.33
CA LYS A 28 2.48 -2.80 -10.55
C LYS A 28 3.67 -3.72 -10.29
N LEU A 29 4.50 -3.38 -9.31
CA LEU A 29 5.63 -4.20 -8.88
C LEU A 29 5.24 -5.32 -7.89
N GLY A 30 3.97 -5.41 -7.50
CA GLY A 30 3.47 -6.39 -6.54
C GLY A 30 3.89 -6.12 -5.08
N LEU A 31 4.49 -4.97 -4.79
CA LEU A 31 4.96 -4.59 -3.45
C LEU A 31 3.80 -4.25 -2.52
N LEU A 32 2.80 -3.54 -3.03
CA LEU A 32 1.57 -3.21 -2.30
C LEU A 32 0.35 -3.73 -3.05
N LYS A 33 -0.67 -4.16 -2.32
CA LYS A 33 -1.94 -4.63 -2.86
C LYS A 33 -3.07 -3.73 -2.36
N PRO A 34 -3.92 -3.20 -3.25
CA PRO A 34 -5.12 -2.51 -2.83
C PRO A 34 -6.10 -3.50 -2.21
N THR A 35 -6.90 -3.03 -1.25
CA THR A 35 -7.93 -3.83 -0.58
C THR A 35 -9.01 -4.25 -1.57
N GLU A 36 -9.40 -3.34 -2.46
CA GLU A 36 -10.32 -3.65 -3.56
C GLU A 36 -9.90 -2.94 -4.84
N THR A 37 -10.27 -3.52 -5.98
CA THR A 37 -10.22 -2.86 -7.29
C THR A 37 -11.63 -2.81 -7.83
N THR A 38 -12.13 -1.60 -8.09
CA THR A 38 -13.45 -1.41 -8.71
C THR A 38 -13.47 -1.98 -10.13
N LEU A 39 -14.66 -2.26 -10.68
CA LEU A 39 -14.81 -2.72 -12.07
C LEU A 39 -14.16 -1.78 -13.10
N GLY A 40 -14.08 -0.47 -12.82
CA GLY A 40 -13.39 0.51 -13.66
C GLY A 40 -11.87 0.58 -13.48
N GLY A 41 -11.26 -0.31 -12.69
CA GLY A 41 -9.82 -0.37 -12.46
C GLY A 41 -9.29 0.59 -11.39
N HIS A 42 -10.16 1.35 -10.70
CA HIS A 42 -9.73 2.21 -9.60
C HIS A 42 -9.45 1.40 -8.33
N TYR A 43 -8.35 1.75 -7.66
CA TYR A 43 -7.96 1.14 -6.40
C TYR A 43 -8.69 1.76 -5.20
N ARG A 44 -8.94 0.91 -4.21
CA ARG A 44 -9.54 1.24 -2.92
C ARG A 44 -8.70 0.63 -1.81
N TRP A 45 -8.49 1.40 -0.75
CA TRP A 45 -7.45 1.12 0.23
C TRP A 45 -7.96 1.25 1.65
N ASP A 46 -7.77 0.21 2.46
CA ASP A 46 -7.76 0.34 3.91
C ASP A 46 -6.38 0.87 4.35
N LEU A 47 -6.35 2.03 5.02
CA LEU A 47 -5.10 2.64 5.45
C LEU A 47 -4.33 1.74 6.44
N GLN A 48 -5.03 0.98 7.28
CA GLN A 48 -4.37 0.09 8.25
C GLN A 48 -3.69 -1.09 7.54
N ASP A 49 -4.35 -1.66 6.53
CA ASP A 49 -3.77 -2.70 5.68
C ASP A 49 -2.51 -2.20 4.96
N VAL A 50 -2.57 -0.99 4.36
CA VAL A 50 -1.40 -0.38 3.72
C VAL A 50 -0.23 -0.22 4.69
N ARG A 51 -0.48 0.25 5.92
CA ARG A 51 0.57 0.38 6.95
C ARG A 51 1.14 -0.98 7.34
N ALA A 52 0.31 -2.01 7.47
CA ALA A 52 0.74 -3.37 7.77
C ALA A 52 1.62 -3.96 6.66
N GLN A 53 1.25 -3.76 5.39
CA GLN A 53 2.04 -4.20 4.23
C GLN A 53 3.41 -3.50 4.20
N ILE A 54 3.46 -2.17 4.41
CA ILE A 54 4.73 -1.42 4.48
C ILE A 54 5.62 -1.94 5.62
N ALA A 55 5.04 -2.16 6.81
CA ALA A 55 5.78 -2.70 7.93
C ALA A 55 6.34 -4.11 7.63
N LYS A 56 5.58 -4.94 6.91
CA LYS A 56 6.05 -6.25 6.44
C LYS A 56 7.21 -6.11 5.46
N LEU A 57 7.09 -5.26 4.43
CA LEU A 57 8.15 -5.04 3.45
C LEU A 57 9.46 -4.56 4.10
N ARG A 58 9.36 -3.68 5.11
CA ARG A 58 10.54 -3.22 5.87
C ARG A 58 11.21 -4.38 6.62
N ARG A 59 10.44 -5.20 7.33
CA ARG A 59 10.97 -6.39 8.01
C ARG A 59 11.61 -7.38 7.04
N ASP A 60 10.98 -7.61 5.89
CA ASP A 60 11.51 -8.54 4.89
C ASP A 60 12.82 -8.02 4.25
N HIS A 61 13.01 -6.69 4.20
CA HIS A 61 14.25 -6.07 3.70
C HIS A 61 15.34 -5.93 4.77
N GLU A 62 14.95 -5.79 6.04
CA GLU A 62 15.85 -5.61 7.20
C GLU A 62 16.26 -6.94 7.86
N ALA A 63 15.49 -8.02 7.62
CA ALA A 63 15.95 -9.37 7.94
C ALA A 63 17.30 -9.62 7.24
N PRO A 64 18.34 -10.03 7.99
CA PRO A 64 19.71 -9.85 7.56
C PRO A 64 19.97 -10.61 6.27
N SER A 65 20.55 -9.89 5.31
CA SER A 65 21.46 -10.45 4.31
C SER A 65 22.66 -11.04 5.05
N ASP A 66 22.43 -12.16 5.73
CA ASP A 66 23.45 -13.00 6.36
C ASP A 66 23.88 -14.05 5.32
N ASP A 67 24.46 -13.57 4.21
CA ASP A 67 25.33 -14.35 3.32
C ASP A 67 25.98 -13.42 2.28
N SER A 68 27.23 -13.02 2.52
CA SER A 68 28.33 -12.83 1.55
C SER A 68 29.59 -12.35 2.25
#